data_AF-A0A4Q3YDZ0-F1
#
_entry.id   AF-A0A4Q3YDZ0-F1
#
_cell.length_a   1.000
_cell.length_b   1.000
_cell.length_c   1.000
_cell.angle_alpha   90.00
_cell.angle_beta   90.00
_cell.angle_gamma   90.00
#
_symmetry.space_group_name_H-M   'P 1'
#
loop_
_entity.id
_entity.type
_entity.pdbx_description
1 polymer ?
#
loop_
_entity_poly.entity_id
_entity_poly.type
_entity_poly.pdbx_seq_one_letter_code
_entity_poly.pdbx_strand_id
1 'polypeptide(L)'
;MSALPFNLPVERTAYGVRSPSRLCITMNEFEFWLDVRISGEPACTIFGRIAMAVRPLVGERISFMQEKGSTLEIQVEWPNVGWRRDGAVSVEIDDVSHYAVRGKQGVQFTAVVRTVPLNVRTAEDARAVRDILTKQLGFEVDPYGVNTLEG
;
A
#
# COMPACT_ATOMS: atom_id res chain seq x y z
N MET A 1 -33.24 27.29 -9.54
CA MET A 1 -32.67 26.62 -8.36
C MET A 1 -32.20 25.24 -8.78
N SER A 2 -30.94 25.13 -9.17
CA SER A 2 -30.31 23.90 -9.67
C SER A 2 -29.49 23.26 -8.56
N ALA A 3 -29.96 22.12 -8.05
CA ALA A 3 -29.22 21.32 -7.09
C ALA A 3 -28.15 20.50 -7.83
N LEU A 4 -26.88 20.68 -7.45
CA LEU A 4 -25.76 19.86 -7.88
C LEU A 4 -25.82 18.49 -7.20
N PRO A 5 -25.47 17.38 -7.88
CA PRO A 5 -25.31 16.10 -7.21
C PRO A 5 -23.99 16.07 -6.45
N PHE A 6 -24.09 15.70 -5.18
CA PHE A 6 -23.02 15.40 -4.23
C PHE A 6 -22.23 14.17 -4.72
N ASN A 7 -20.96 14.34 -5.09
CA ASN A 7 -20.03 13.22 -5.29
C ASN A 7 -19.41 12.86 -3.94
N LEU A 8 -19.84 11.73 -3.36
CA LEU A 8 -19.16 11.12 -2.21
C LEU A 8 -18.04 10.20 -2.71
N PRO A 9 -16.87 10.16 -2.04
CA PRO A 9 -15.80 9.23 -2.40
C PRO A 9 -16.24 7.78 -2.11
N VAL A 10 -15.97 6.89 -3.06
CA VAL A 10 -16.24 5.45 -2.94
C VAL A 10 -15.12 4.84 -2.10
N GLU A 11 -15.33 4.72 -0.78
CA GLU A 11 -14.52 3.84 0.07
C GLU A 11 -14.82 2.38 -0.31
N ARG A 12 -13.81 1.68 -0.82
CA ARG A 12 -13.89 0.23 -1.08
C ARG A 12 -13.17 -0.51 0.04
N THR A 13 -13.94 -0.96 1.02
CA THR A 13 -13.47 -1.86 2.08
C THR A 13 -13.44 -3.30 1.56
N ALA A 14 -12.32 -3.99 1.72
CA ALA A 14 -12.24 -5.44 1.50
C ALA A 14 -12.93 -6.17 2.66
N TYR A 15 -14.11 -6.75 2.43
CA TYR A 15 -14.80 -7.60 3.41
C TYR A 15 -14.79 -9.07 2.97
N GLY A 16 -14.43 -9.94 3.91
CA GLY A 16 -14.49 -11.39 3.76
C GLY A 16 -15.90 -11.95 3.93
N VAL A 17 -16.34 -12.64 2.87
CA VAL A 17 -17.16 -13.86 2.80
C VAL A 17 -18.65 -13.80 3.20
N ARG A 18 -19.51 -13.91 2.17
CA ARG A 18 -20.49 -15.00 1.96
C ARG A 18 -20.84 -15.11 0.46
N SER A 19 -20.65 -16.30 -0.13
CA SER A 19 -20.91 -16.63 -1.56
C SER A 19 -22.42 -16.81 -1.82
N PRO A 20 -22.94 -16.49 -3.03
CA PRO A 20 -22.93 -17.48 -4.11
C PRO A 20 -22.80 -16.88 -5.53
N SER A 21 -21.68 -17.19 -6.19
CA SER A 21 -21.52 -17.41 -7.65
C SER A 21 -20.01 -17.53 -7.89
N ARG A 22 -19.57 -18.68 -8.40
CA ARG A 22 -18.15 -18.91 -8.73
C ARG A 22 -17.79 -18.12 -10.00
N LEU A 23 -17.66 -16.80 -9.86
CA LEU A 23 -16.68 -16.09 -10.66
C LEU A 23 -15.33 -16.55 -10.11
N CYS A 24 -14.62 -17.34 -10.89
CA CYS A 24 -13.21 -17.61 -10.67
C CYS A 24 -12.49 -16.27 -10.87
N ILE A 25 -12.52 -15.40 -9.85
CA ILE A 25 -11.81 -14.13 -9.91
C ILE A 25 -10.33 -14.50 -9.93
N THR A 26 -9.73 -14.43 -11.12
CA THR A 26 -8.30 -14.60 -11.28
C THR A 26 -7.63 -13.44 -10.54
N MET A 27 -6.92 -13.77 -9.47
CA MET A 27 -6.12 -12.80 -8.73
C MET A 27 -4.89 -12.47 -9.57
N ASN A 28 -4.71 -11.19 -9.87
CA ASN A 28 -3.52 -10.70 -10.56
C ASN A 28 -2.47 -10.35 -9.51
N GLU A 29 -1.23 -10.80 -9.72
CA GLU A 29 -0.10 -10.47 -8.85
C GLU A 29 0.62 -9.23 -9.35
N PHE A 30 0.99 -8.37 -8.40
CA PHE A 30 1.73 -7.12 -8.65
C PHE A 30 2.90 -7.03 -7.70
N GLU A 31 4.03 -6.52 -8.19
CA GLU A 31 5.12 -6.06 -7.34
C GLU A 31 4.77 -4.69 -6.77
N PHE A 32 4.71 -4.61 -5.45
CA PHE A 32 4.34 -3.41 -4.72
C PHE A 32 5.57 -2.76 -4.11
N TRP A 33 5.66 -1.43 -4.20
CA TRP A 33 6.73 -0.66 -3.58
C TRP A 33 6.16 0.55 -2.85
N LEU A 34 6.69 0.76 -1.64
CA LEU A 34 6.35 1.88 -0.77
C LEU A 34 7.62 2.50 -0.20
N ASP A 35 7.79 3.80 -0.44
CA ASP A 35 8.79 4.60 0.27
C ASP A 35 8.17 5.19 1.53
N VAL A 36 8.81 4.93 2.67
CA VAL A 36 8.44 5.49 3.98
C VAL A 36 9.39 6.63 4.32
N ARG A 37 8.83 7.77 4.74
CA ARG A 37 9.56 8.96 5.15
C ARG A 37 9.22 9.36 6.58
N ILE A 38 10.18 9.91 7.31
CA ILE A 38 9.97 10.50 8.63
C ILE A 38 10.06 12.02 8.48
N SER A 39 8.93 12.70 8.66
CA SER A 39 8.85 14.17 8.57
C SER A 39 9.51 14.75 7.31
N GLY A 40 9.35 14.07 6.16
CA GLY A 40 9.90 14.46 4.87
C GLY A 40 11.23 13.81 4.51
N GLU A 41 11.97 13.28 5.48
CA GLU A 41 13.26 12.62 5.25
C GLU A 41 13.10 11.13 4.92
N PRO A 42 13.86 10.57 3.96
CA PRO A 42 13.81 9.14 3.64
C PRO A 42 14.14 8.26 4.85
N ALA A 43 13.29 7.26 5.13
CA ALA A 43 13.49 6.32 6.24
C ALA A 43 13.80 4.91 5.75
N CYS A 44 12.89 4.32 4.97
CA CYS A 44 13.11 3.04 4.31
C CYS A 44 12.21 2.84 3.09
N THR A 45 12.57 1.89 2.23
CA THR A 45 11.72 1.40 1.15
C THR A 45 11.28 -0.02 1.47
N ILE A 46 9.98 -0.29 1.35
CA ILE A 46 9.37 -1.60 1.57
C ILE A 46 8.84 -2.10 0.23
N PHE A 47 9.14 -3.36 -0.10
CA PHE A 47 8.69 -3.99 -1.32
C PHE A 47 8.12 -5.39 -1.07
N GLY A 48 7.23 -5.83 -1.94
CA GLY A 48 6.61 -7.14 -1.81
C GLY A 48 5.71 -7.48 -2.99
N ARG A 49 4.91 -8.53 -2.83
CA ARG A 49 3.90 -8.91 -3.82
C ARG A 49 2.51 -8.79 -3.23
N ILE A 50 1.59 -8.21 -4.00
CA ILE A 50 0.17 -8.14 -3.67
C ILE A 50 -0.65 -8.84 -4.74
N ALA A 51 -1.71 -9.51 -4.30
CA ALA A 51 -2.68 -10.14 -5.18
C ALA A 51 -3.97 -9.32 -5.17
N MET A 52 -4.43 -8.88 -6.35
CA MET A 52 -5.66 -8.09 -6.49
C MET A 52 -6.59 -8.68 -7.54
N ALA A 53 -7.89 -8.68 -7.22
CA ALA A 53 -8.95 -9.14 -8.11
C ALA A 53 -9.08 -8.30 -9.39
N VAL A 54 -8.75 -7.01 -9.29
CA VAL A 54 -8.87 -6.03 -10.36
C VAL A 54 -7.55 -5.30 -10.48
N ARG A 55 -7.21 -4.88 -11.69
CA ARG A 55 -6.03 -4.06 -11.95
C ARG A 55 -6.15 -2.72 -11.20
N PRO A 56 -5.17 -2.34 -10.39
CA PRO A 56 -5.15 -1.04 -9.74
C PRO A 56 -4.99 0.11 -10.75
N LEU A 57 -5.55 1.28 -10.41
CA LEU A 57 -5.43 2.52 -11.18
C LEU A 57 -4.67 3.59 -10.39
N VAL A 58 -3.94 4.44 -11.11
CA VAL A 58 -3.28 5.62 -10.52
C VAL A 58 -4.33 6.53 -9.86
N GLY A 59 -4.03 7.03 -8.67
CA GLY A 59 -4.93 7.80 -7.82
C GLY A 59 -5.86 6.97 -6.94
N GLU A 60 -5.91 5.64 -7.08
CA GLU A 60 -6.60 4.78 -6.12
C GLU A 60 -5.80 4.63 -4.82
N ARG A 61 -6.47 4.31 -3.71
CA ARG A 61 -5.81 4.02 -2.43
C ARG A 61 -5.79 2.52 -2.14
N ILE A 62 -4.62 2.02 -1.76
CA ILE A 62 -4.43 0.68 -1.19
C ILE A 62 -4.29 0.84 0.31
N SER A 63 -5.04 0.04 1.07
CA SER A 63 -5.04 0.08 2.54
C SER A 63 -4.72 -1.29 3.11
N PHE A 64 -3.73 -1.34 3.99
CA PHE A 64 -3.33 -2.53 4.72
C PHE A 64 -3.78 -2.39 6.17
N MET A 65 -4.81 -3.16 6.52
CA MET A 65 -5.39 -3.14 7.85
C MET A 65 -4.51 -3.93 8.82
N GLN A 66 -4.38 -3.42 10.05
CA GLN A 66 -3.72 -4.15 11.13
C GLN A 66 -4.49 -5.44 11.49
N GLU A 67 -3.78 -6.39 12.10
CA GLU A 67 -4.38 -7.55 12.72
C GLU A 67 -5.48 -7.19 13.74
N LYS A 68 -6.52 -8.03 13.76
CA LYS A 68 -7.67 -7.86 14.64
C LYS A 68 -7.22 -7.83 16.10
N GLY A 69 -7.56 -6.75 16.80
CA GLY A 69 -7.24 -6.55 18.22
C GLY A 69 -6.00 -5.70 18.47
N SER A 70 -5.28 -5.30 17.42
CA SER A 70 -4.26 -4.25 17.53
C SER A 70 -4.89 -2.91 17.92
N THR A 71 -4.18 -2.15 18.76
CA THR A 71 -4.53 -0.76 19.16
C THR A 71 -3.47 0.24 18.72
N LEU A 72 -2.59 -0.19 17.82
CA LEU A 72 -1.50 0.64 17.30
C LEU A 72 -2.07 1.78 16.46
N GLU A 73 -1.70 3.00 16.79
CA GLU A 73 -2.02 4.18 16.01
C GLU A 73 -0.72 4.75 15.42
N ILE A 74 -0.70 4.98 14.11
CA ILE A 74 0.43 5.61 13.41
C ILE A 74 0.07 7.05 13.03
N GLN A 75 0.97 8.01 13.26
CA GLN A 75 0.78 9.38 12.78
C GLN A 75 1.27 9.54 11.35
N VAL A 76 0.33 9.70 10.42
CA VAL A 76 0.55 9.83 8.97
C VAL A 76 0.18 11.24 8.52
N GLU A 77 0.97 11.82 7.62
CA GLU A 77 0.65 13.08 6.98
C GLU A 77 -0.41 12.88 5.89
N TRP A 78 -1.51 13.64 5.97
CA TRP A 78 -2.53 13.69 4.94
C TRP A 78 -2.37 14.99 4.14
N PRO A 79 -2.26 14.90 2.79
CA PRO A 79 -2.14 16.07 1.94
C PRO A 79 -3.26 17.08 2.21
N ASN A 80 -2.90 18.35 2.40
CA ASN A 80 -3.82 19.47 2.68
C ASN A 80 -4.62 19.38 3.99
N VAL A 81 -4.37 18.38 4.84
CA VAL A 81 -5.05 18.19 6.13
C VAL A 81 -4.07 18.21 7.30
N GLY A 82 -2.84 17.72 7.10
CA GLY A 82 -1.81 17.61 8.12
C GLY A 82 -1.79 16.23 8.78
N TRP A 83 -1.23 16.16 9.99
CA TRP A 83 -0.98 14.89 10.69
C TRP A 83 -2.25 14.29 11.27
N ARG A 84 -2.50 13.01 10.97
CA ARG A 84 -3.61 12.23 11.54
C ARG A 84 -3.13 10.89 12.06
N ARG A 85 -3.87 10.39 13.05
CA ARG A 85 -3.69 9.02 13.54
C ARG A 85 -4.51 8.08 12.67
N ASP A 86 -3.88 7.00 12.23
CA ASP A 86 -4.51 5.96 11.43
C ASP A 86 -4.23 4.58 12.05
N GLY A 87 -5.20 3.68 11.91
CA GLY A 87 -5.09 2.27 12.30
C GLY A 87 -4.73 1.36 11.12
N ALA A 88 -4.48 1.92 9.94
CA ALA A 88 -4.09 1.19 8.74
C ALA A 88 -2.96 1.91 7.99
N VAL A 89 -2.19 1.16 7.23
CA VAL A 89 -1.22 1.73 6.28
C VAL A 89 -1.96 1.97 4.97
N SER A 90 -2.31 3.22 4.70
CA SER A 90 -3.11 3.61 3.54
C SER A 90 -2.32 4.55 2.63
N VAL A 91 -2.14 4.17 1.37
CA VAL A 91 -1.28 4.87 0.41
C VAL A 91 -1.98 5.02 -0.94
N GLU A 92 -1.71 6.14 -1.60
CA GLU A 92 -2.20 6.40 -2.94
C GLU A 92 -1.24 5.83 -3.98
N ILE A 93 -1.80 5.29 -5.07
CA ILE A 93 -1.03 4.74 -6.19
C ILE A 93 -0.55 5.89 -7.08
N ASP A 94 0.76 5.96 -7.29
CA ASP A 94 1.42 6.98 -8.12
C ASP A 94 1.67 6.46 -9.56
N ASP A 95 2.12 5.21 -9.69
CA ASP A 95 2.37 4.59 -11.00
C ASP A 95 1.98 3.12 -11.04
N VAL A 96 1.54 2.67 -12.22
CA VAL A 96 1.28 1.26 -12.54
C VAL A 96 1.97 0.90 -13.85
N SER A 97 3.18 0.34 -13.76
CA SER A 97 4.03 0.00 -14.88
C SER A 97 4.08 -1.51 -15.15
N HIS A 98 4.50 -1.89 -16.36
CA HIS A 98 4.61 -3.28 -16.78
C HIS A 98 5.98 -3.50 -17.38
N TYR A 99 6.62 -4.62 -17.04
CA TYR A 99 7.88 -5.00 -17.63
C TYR A 99 7.89 -6.50 -17.95
N ALA A 100 8.78 -6.87 -18.87
CA ALA A 100 8.91 -8.23 -19.34
C ALA A 100 10.34 -8.70 -19.06
N VAL A 101 10.47 -9.77 -18.27
CA VAL A 101 11.76 -10.40 -17.99
C VAL A 101 11.89 -11.62 -18.88
N ARG A 102 12.97 -11.67 -19.67
CA ARG A 102 13.29 -12.85 -20.46
C ARG A 102 14.09 -13.83 -19.60
N GLY A 103 13.40 -14.87 -19.12
CA GLY A 103 14.01 -15.99 -18.41
C GLY A 103 14.39 -17.14 -19.35
N LYS A 104 15.05 -18.17 -18.78
CA LYS A 104 15.39 -19.41 -19.50
C LYS A 104 14.17 -20.16 -20.04
N GLN A 105 12.99 -19.94 -19.44
CA GLN A 105 11.73 -20.62 -19.77
C GLN A 105 10.80 -19.79 -20.67
N GLY A 106 11.21 -18.58 -21.06
CA GLY A 106 10.39 -17.68 -21.87
C GLY A 106 10.34 -16.25 -21.33
N VAL A 107 9.37 -15.47 -21.83
CA VAL A 107 9.12 -14.10 -21.38
C VAL A 107 8.08 -14.13 -20.27
N GLN A 108 8.42 -13.63 -19.09
CA GLN A 108 7.49 -13.42 -17.99
C GLN A 108 7.13 -11.94 -17.92
N PHE A 109 5.84 -11.63 -17.91
CA PHE A 109 5.34 -10.28 -17.72
C PHE A 109 5.02 -10.06 -16.25
N THR A 110 5.49 -8.94 -15.70
CA THR A 110 5.24 -8.52 -14.33
C THR A 110 4.71 -7.10 -14.33
N ALA A 111 3.74 -6.82 -13.47
CA ALA A 111 3.22 -5.48 -13.23
C ALA A 111 3.73 -4.94 -11.90
N VAL A 112 4.07 -3.66 -11.87
CA VAL A 112 4.59 -2.94 -10.71
C VAL A 112 3.61 -1.87 -10.30
N VAL A 113 3.39 -1.73 -9.00
CA VAL A 113 2.62 -0.66 -8.37
C VAL A 113 3.58 0.16 -7.53
N ARG A 114 3.79 1.42 -7.92
CA ARG A 114 4.48 2.42 -7.09
C ARG A 114 3.44 3.30 -6.41
N THR A 115 3.72 3.67 -5.18
CA THR A 115 2.83 4.50 -4.37
C THR A 115 3.47 5.84 -4.06
N VAL A 116 2.63 6.82 -3.77
CA VAL A 116 3.08 8.09 -3.18
C VAL A 116 3.79 7.78 -1.86
N PRO A 117 4.95 8.39 -1.58
CA PRO A 117 5.67 8.15 -0.33
C PRO A 117 4.78 8.37 0.89
N LEU A 118 4.80 7.42 1.83
CA LEU A 118 4.08 7.54 3.08
C LEU A 118 4.94 8.33 4.07
N ASN A 119 4.51 9.56 4.37
CA ASN A 119 5.18 10.38 5.37
C ASN A 119 4.58 10.14 6.76
N VAL A 120 5.41 9.73 7.70
CA VAL A 120 5.05 9.51 9.10
C VAL A 120 5.80 10.47 10.01
N ARG A 121 5.28 10.66 11.23
CA ARG A 121 5.81 11.72 12.10
C ARG A 121 7.11 11.32 12.78
N THR A 122 7.18 10.12 13.33
CA THR A 122 8.35 9.68 14.12
C THR A 122 8.95 8.36 13.62
N ALA A 123 10.12 8.01 14.15
CA ALA A 123 10.76 6.73 13.87
C ALA A 123 9.95 5.54 14.41
N GLU A 124 9.23 5.73 15.53
CA GLU A 124 8.33 4.72 16.08
C GLU A 124 7.14 4.46 15.13
N ASP A 125 6.55 5.51 14.55
CA ASP A 125 5.50 5.36 13.53
C ASP A 125 6.05 4.62 12.29
N ALA A 126 7.27 4.92 11.85
CA ALA A 126 7.89 4.25 10.72
C ALA A 126 8.16 2.76 11.00
N ARG A 127 8.62 2.44 12.22
CA ARG A 127 8.78 1.04 12.68
C ARG A 127 7.44 0.32 12.73
N ALA A 128 6.37 0.98 13.17
CA ALA A 128 5.02 0.43 13.16
C ALA A 128 4.54 0.10 11.74
N VAL A 129 4.72 1.02 10.77
CA VAL A 129 4.43 0.77 9.35
C VAL A 129 5.22 -0.42 8.83
N ARG A 130 6.54 -0.44 9.07
CA ARG A 130 7.41 -1.55 8.67
C ARG A 130 6.91 -2.86 9.25
N ASP A 131 6.59 -2.90 10.54
CA ASP A 131 6.17 -4.11 11.23
C ASP A 131 4.83 -4.63 10.70
N ILE A 132 3.86 -3.76 10.41
CA ILE A 132 2.61 -4.13 9.75
C ILE A 132 2.91 -4.82 8.40
N LEU A 133 3.68 -4.17 7.53
CA LEU A 133 3.91 -4.67 6.18
C LEU A 133 4.80 -5.91 6.13
N THR A 134 5.85 -5.95 6.94
CA THR A 134 6.82 -7.06 6.92
C THR A 134 6.32 -8.26 7.71
N LYS A 135 5.80 -8.08 8.93
CA LYS A 135 5.39 -9.20 9.79
C LYS A 135 4.04 -9.77 9.42
N GLN A 136 3.07 -8.93 9.03
CA GLN A 136 1.71 -9.40 8.74
C GLN A 136 1.54 -9.81 7.27
N LEU A 137 2.20 -9.11 6.34
CA LEU A 137 2.03 -9.35 4.89
C LEU A 137 3.23 -10.02 4.23
N GLY A 138 4.32 -10.24 4.97
CA GLY A 138 5.51 -10.89 4.45
C GLY A 138 6.27 -10.05 3.42
N PHE A 139 6.13 -8.71 3.47
CA PHE A 139 6.95 -7.83 2.65
C PHE A 139 8.37 -7.74 3.19
N GLU A 140 9.25 -7.16 2.40
CA GLU A 140 10.66 -7.02 2.70
C GLU A 140 11.05 -5.54 2.71
N VAL A 141 12.06 -5.20 3.50
CA VAL A 141 12.72 -3.90 3.41
C VAL A 141 13.79 -4.01 2.34
N ASP A 142 13.88 -3.03 1.45
CA ASP A 142 14.91 -2.99 0.40
C ASP A 142 16.31 -2.98 1.02
N PRO A 143 17.11 -4.05 0.83
CA PRO A 143 18.45 -4.13 1.42
C PRO A 143 19.46 -3.19 0.74
N TYR A 144 19.13 -2.65 -0.43
CA TYR A 144 20.00 -1.73 -1.18
C TYR A 144 19.57 -0.26 -1.02
N GLY A 145 18.40 -0.03 -0.42
CA GLY A 145 17.87 1.29 -0.14
C GLY A 145 18.43 1.92 1.13
N VAL A 146 18.09 3.19 1.36
CA VAL A 146 18.29 3.82 2.68
C VAL A 146 17.43 3.06 3.69
N ASN A 147 18.00 2.67 4.82
CA ASN A 147 17.25 2.10 5.94
C ASN A 147 17.76 2.69 7.26
N THR A 148 17.11 3.76 7.73
CA THR A 148 17.45 4.42 8.99
C THR A 148 16.79 3.77 10.21
N LEU A 149 16.02 2.69 10.00
CA LEU A 149 15.28 2.00 11.06
C LEU A 149 16.05 0.81 11.65
N GLU A 150 17.23 0.48 11.09
CA GLU A 150 18.19 -0.45 11.67
C GLU A 150 19.00 0.26 12.77
N GLY A 151 18.49 0.16 14.00
CA GLY A 151 19.08 0.72 15.21
C GLY A 151 18.28 0.35 16.45
#